data_AF-A0A3R7SZT3-F1
#
_entry.id   AF-A0A3R7SZT3-F1
#
_cell.length_a   1.000
_cell.length_b   1.000
_cell.length_c   1.000
_cell.angle_alpha   90.00
_cell.angle_beta   90.00
_cell.angle_gamma   90.00
#
_symmetry.space_group_name_H-M   'P 1'
#
loop_
_entity.id
_entity.type
_entity.pdbx_description
1 polymer ?
#
loop_
_entity_poly.entity_id
_entity_poly.type
_entity_poly.pdbx_seq_one_letter_code
_entity_poly.pdbx_strand_id
1 'polypeptide(L)'
;MALTPKALEVLKELKRISSVNFTTHILYGSDEALTLFRESPEALFMSDCLDFDVVVFEANLGKEPEILNDAFEIEGYCLIDQNTYDQLHDNLCKKVKNMVVGPRNQKWAKKQGN
;
A
#
# COMPACT_ATOMS: atom_id res chain seq x y z
N MET A 1 18.39 -5.13 6.83
CA MET A 1 17.88 -6.40 6.25
C MET A 1 18.28 -6.42 4.78
N ALA A 2 18.55 -7.58 4.20
CA ALA A 2 18.84 -7.68 2.76
C ALA A 2 17.51 -7.69 2.00
N LEU A 3 17.43 -6.94 0.90
CA LEU A 3 16.26 -6.92 0.03
C LEU A 3 16.02 -8.30 -0.62
N THR A 4 14.76 -8.68 -0.78
CA THR A 4 14.42 -9.88 -1.56
C THR A 4 14.82 -9.67 -3.03
N PRO A 5 15.14 -10.75 -3.78
CA PRO A 5 15.43 -10.65 -5.20
C PRO A 5 14.33 -9.93 -6.00
N LYS A 6 13.07 -10.12 -5.59
CA LYS A 6 11.90 -9.48 -6.20
C LYS A 6 11.86 -7.98 -5.93
N ALA A 7 12.09 -7.55 -4.69
CA ALA A 7 12.20 -6.13 -4.35
C ALA A 7 13.30 -5.43 -5.16
N LEU A 8 14.44 -6.11 -5.36
CA LEU A 8 15.56 -5.58 -6.15
C LEU A 8 15.22 -5.45 -7.65
N GLU A 9 14.46 -6.39 -8.21
CA GLU A 9 13.95 -6.34 -9.58
C GLU A 9 13.03 -5.14 -9.78
N VAL A 10 12.03 -5.00 -8.91
CA VAL A 10 11.07 -3.88 -8.91
C VAL A 10 11.81 -2.54 -8.81
N LEU A 11 12.79 -2.43 -7.91
CA LEU A 11 13.59 -1.21 -7.78
C LEU A 11 14.32 -0.82 -9.06
N LYS A 12 14.95 -1.79 -9.73
CA LYS A 12 15.66 -1.54 -10.99
C LYS A 12 14.70 -1.07 -12.08
N GLU A 13 13.51 -1.66 -12.11
CA GLU A 13 12.47 -1.27 -13.05
C GLU A 13 11.92 0.13 -12.76
N LEU A 14 11.60 0.44 -11.51
CA LEU A 14 11.13 1.77 -11.10
C LEU A 14 12.17 2.85 -11.41
N LYS A 15 13.45 2.61 -11.10
CA LYS A 15 14.54 3.55 -11.45
C LYS A 15 14.68 3.80 -12.95
N ARG A 16 14.40 2.79 -13.77
CA ARG A 16 14.40 2.92 -15.24
C ARG A 16 13.21 3.74 -15.72
N ILE A 17 12.03 3.52 -15.14
CA ILE A 17 10.78 4.23 -15.50
C ILE A 17 10.83 5.69 -15.05
N SER A 18 11.34 5.97 -13.85
CA SER A 18 11.38 7.32 -13.27
C SER A 18 12.61 8.13 -13.73
N SER A 19 13.17 7.84 -14.91
CA SER A 19 14.32 8.53 -15.48
C SER A 19 14.02 9.97 -15.93
N VAL A 20 12.78 10.41 -15.75
CA VAL A 20 12.26 11.73 -16.09
C VAL A 20 11.59 12.29 -14.83
N ASN A 21 11.75 13.58 -14.54
CA ASN A 21 11.37 14.32 -13.32
C ASN A 21 9.91 14.17 -12.81
N PHE A 22 9.42 12.96 -12.59
CA PHE A 22 8.05 12.65 -12.26
C PHE A 22 7.98 11.84 -10.98
N THR A 23 7.19 12.35 -10.03
CA THR A 23 6.73 11.60 -8.87
C THR A 23 5.95 10.37 -9.34
N THR A 24 6.42 9.19 -8.97
CA THR A 24 5.80 7.91 -9.35
C THR A 24 5.01 7.37 -8.16
N HIS A 25 3.72 7.13 -8.33
CA HIS A 25 2.88 6.51 -7.30
C HIS A 25 2.74 5.02 -7.58
N ILE A 26 2.89 4.22 -6.52
CA ILE A 26 2.99 2.77 -6.63
C ILE A 26 2.05 2.14 -5.62
N LEU A 27 1.24 1.19 -6.09
CA LEU A 27 0.61 0.17 -5.27
C LEU A 27 1.48 -1.08 -5.29
N TYR A 28 1.75 -1.68 -4.13
CA TYR A 28 2.40 -2.99 -4.03
C TYR A 28 1.75 -3.82 -2.94
N GLY A 29 1.93 -5.14 -3.02
CA GLY A 29 1.31 -6.07 -2.08
C GLY A 29 1.34 -7.48 -2.62
N SER A 30 0.51 -8.34 -2.04
CA SER A 30 0.32 -9.71 -2.50
C SER A 30 -0.45 -9.79 -3.82
N ASP A 31 -0.34 -10.94 -4.47
CA ASP A 31 -1.06 -11.26 -5.70
C ASP A 31 -2.58 -11.15 -5.52
N GLU A 32 -3.11 -11.43 -4.32
CA GLU A 32 -4.53 -11.24 -4.01
C GLU A 32 -4.92 -9.76 -4.11
N ALA A 33 -4.19 -8.87 -3.43
CA ALA A 33 -4.48 -7.44 -3.44
C ALA A 33 -4.37 -6.85 -4.86
N LEU A 34 -3.35 -7.26 -5.61
CA LEU A 34 -3.13 -6.81 -6.97
C LEU A 34 -4.20 -7.36 -7.94
N THR A 35 -4.68 -8.58 -7.71
CA THR A 35 -5.78 -9.15 -8.50
C THR A 35 -7.07 -8.38 -8.26
N LEU A 36 -7.42 -8.12 -7.01
CA LEU A 36 -8.59 -7.30 -6.65
C LEU A 36 -8.51 -5.91 -7.29
N PHE A 37 -7.35 -5.25 -7.20
CA PHE A 37 -7.16 -3.94 -7.82
C PHE A 37 -7.32 -3.96 -9.34
N ARG A 38 -6.82 -5.01 -10.02
CA ARG A 38 -6.96 -5.19 -11.47
C ARG A 38 -8.40 -5.45 -11.89
N GLU A 39 -9.21 -6.10 -11.04
CA GLU A 39 -10.66 -6.20 -11.27
C GLU A 39 -11.31 -4.82 -11.19
N SER A 40 -11.05 -4.10 -10.09
CA SER A 40 -11.36 -2.66 -9.94
C SER A 40 -10.73 -2.11 -8.65
N PRO A 41 -10.37 -0.81 -8.57
CA PRO A 41 -9.98 -0.19 -7.31
C PRO A 41 -11.02 -0.39 -6.20
N GLU A 42 -12.31 -0.32 -6.54
CA GLU A 42 -13.42 -0.52 -5.61
C GLU A 42 -13.46 -1.92 -5.01
N ALA A 43 -13.11 -2.95 -5.78
CA ALA A 43 -13.05 -4.33 -5.27
C ALA A 43 -11.99 -4.44 -4.15
N LEU A 44 -10.82 -3.83 -4.33
CA LEU A 44 -9.80 -3.79 -3.28
C LEU A 44 -10.28 -2.97 -2.07
N PHE A 45 -10.93 -1.82 -2.29
CA PHE A 45 -11.45 -0.96 -1.22
C PHE A 45 -12.47 -1.65 -0.32
N MET A 46 -13.33 -2.47 -0.91
CA MET A 46 -14.43 -3.16 -0.23
C MET A 46 -14.01 -4.50 0.37
N SER A 47 -12.86 -5.05 -0.05
CA SER A 47 -12.32 -6.29 0.52
C SER A 47 -11.77 -6.10 1.93
N ASP A 48 -11.65 -7.19 2.67
CA ASP A 48 -10.93 -7.24 3.94
C ASP A 48 -9.40 -7.39 3.75
N CYS A 49 -8.92 -7.36 2.50
CA CYS A 49 -7.50 -7.43 2.20
C CYS A 49 -6.78 -6.18 2.72
N LEU A 50 -5.68 -6.43 3.43
CA LEU A 50 -4.78 -5.44 4.04
C LEU A 50 -3.32 -5.68 3.64
N ASP A 51 -3.09 -6.67 2.78
CA ASP A 51 -1.77 -7.13 2.40
C ASP A 51 -1.27 -6.35 1.17
N PHE A 52 -1.36 -5.02 1.29
CA PHE A 52 -0.89 -4.05 0.31
C PHE A 52 -0.59 -2.72 0.99
N ASP A 53 0.26 -1.94 0.34
CA ASP A 53 0.51 -0.56 0.70
C ASP A 53 0.73 0.30 -0.55
N VAL A 54 0.71 1.62 -0.36
CA VAL A 54 0.94 2.60 -1.41
C VAL A 54 2.08 3.53 -1.04
N VAL A 55 3.03 3.70 -1.96
CA VAL A 55 4.21 4.55 -1.75
C VAL A 55 4.44 5.51 -2.90
N VAL A 56 5.20 6.56 -2.59
CA VAL A 56 5.69 7.53 -3.55
C VAL A 56 7.17 7.28 -3.81
N PHE A 57 7.56 7.25 -5.09
CA PHE A 57 8.94 7.14 -5.51
C PHE A 57 9.38 8.37 -6.31
N GLU A 58 10.44 9.03 -5.82
CA GLU A 58 11.05 10.21 -6.42
C GLU A 58 12.53 9.96 -6.72
N ALA A 59 12.85 9.50 -7.93
CA ALA A 59 14.23 9.14 -8.28
C ALA A 59 15.22 10.31 -8.25
N ASN A 60 14.75 11.54 -8.51
CA ASN A 60 15.62 12.71 -8.55
C ASN A 60 16.20 13.12 -7.19
N LEU A 61 15.58 12.69 -6.09
CA LEU A 61 16.05 13.02 -4.76
C LEU A 61 17.10 12.03 -4.23
N GLY A 62 17.46 11.01 -5.02
CA GLY A 62 18.34 9.93 -4.56
C GLY A 62 17.78 9.17 -3.35
N LYS A 63 16.49 9.35 -3.06
CA LYS A 63 15.80 8.67 -1.97
C LYS A 63 15.51 7.24 -2.41
N GLU A 64 15.85 6.30 -1.56
CA GLU A 64 15.39 4.93 -1.72
C GLU A 64 13.86 4.90 -1.56
N PRO A 65 13.12 4.18 -2.42
CA PRO A 65 11.69 4.08 -2.29
C PRO A 65 11.33 3.41 -0.96
N GLU A 66 10.29 3.93 -0.31
CA GLU A 66 9.85 3.45 1.01
C GLU A 66 9.44 1.97 0.99
N ILE A 67 9.07 1.44 -0.20
CA ILE A 67 8.85 0.01 -0.48
C ILE A 67 10.01 -0.91 -0.02
N LEU A 68 11.23 -0.38 0.06
CA LEU A 68 12.43 -1.13 0.43
C LEU A 68 12.64 -1.25 1.94
N ASN A 69 11.95 -0.40 2.72
CA ASN A 69 12.01 -0.39 4.17
C ASN A 69 10.83 -1.14 4.80
N ASP A 70 9.90 -1.60 3.97
CA ASP A 70 8.66 -2.16 4.46
C ASP A 70 8.82 -3.61 4.90
N ALA A 71 8.03 -4.00 5.90
CA ALA A 71 8.13 -5.31 6.55
C ALA A 71 7.52 -6.45 5.71
N PHE A 72 6.85 -6.11 4.60
CA PHE A 72 6.06 -7.02 3.77
C PHE A 72 6.84 -7.50 2.54
N GLU A 73 6.65 -8.78 2.20
CA GLU A 73 7.22 -9.36 0.99
C GLU A 73 6.47 -8.83 -0.23
N ILE A 74 7.20 -8.16 -1.14
CA ILE A 74 6.62 -7.62 -2.37
C ILE A 74 6.48 -8.76 -3.38
N GLU A 75 5.26 -9.22 -3.62
CA GLU A 75 4.97 -10.19 -4.68
C GLU A 75 4.85 -9.48 -6.05
N GLY A 76 4.25 -8.29 -6.06
CA GLY A 76 4.15 -7.45 -7.25
C GLY A 76 3.85 -5.98 -6.96
N TYR A 77 3.70 -5.20 -8.05
CA TYR A 77 3.35 -3.79 -7.97
C TYR A 77 2.53 -3.33 -9.19
N CYS A 78 1.91 -2.17 -9.07
CA CYS A 78 1.22 -1.45 -10.14
C CYS A 78 1.55 0.04 -10.04
N LEU A 79 1.77 0.69 -11.19
CA LEU A 79 1.84 2.14 -11.27
C LEU A 79 0.42 2.70 -11.24
N ILE A 80 0.20 3.71 -10.41
CA ILE A 80 -1.10 4.35 -10.23
C ILE A 80 -0.96 5.87 -10.38
N ASP A 81 -2.07 6.56 -10.60
CA ASP A 81 -2.11 8.02 -10.53
C ASP A 81 -2.26 8.51 -9.08
N GLN A 82 -2.07 9.82 -8.87
CA GLN A 82 -2.19 10.47 -7.56
C GLN A 82 -3.57 10.26 -6.93
N ASN A 83 -4.65 10.37 -7.71
CA ASN A 83 -6.00 10.26 -7.16
C ASN A 83 -6.26 8.83 -6.66
N THR A 84 -5.81 7.84 -7.41
CA THR A 84 -5.88 6.43 -6.98
C THR A 84 -5.03 6.17 -5.74
N TYR A 85 -3.83 6.78 -5.66
CA TYR A 85 -2.99 6.73 -4.46
C TYR A 85 -3.71 7.29 -3.22
N ASP A 86 -4.27 8.49 -3.33
CA ASP A 86 -4.96 9.16 -2.22
C ASP A 86 -6.14 8.32 -1.71
N GLN A 87 -6.90 7.72 -2.62
CA GLN A 87 -8.03 6.86 -2.28
C GLN A 87 -7.61 5.55 -1.59
N LEU A 88 -6.56 4.89 -2.07
CA LEU A 88 -6.01 3.67 -1.47
C LEU A 88 -5.44 3.94 -0.08
N HIS A 89 -4.66 5.02 0.07
CA HIS A 89 -4.08 5.41 1.35
C HIS A 89 -5.17 5.72 2.38
N ASP A 90 -6.21 6.48 1.99
CA ASP A 90 -7.36 6.77 2.85
C ASP A 90 -8.15 5.51 3.23
N ASN A 91 -8.30 4.56 2.29
CA ASN A 91 -8.97 3.28 2.54
C ASN A 91 -8.21 2.46 3.58
N LEU A 92 -6.88 2.30 3.43
CA LEU A 92 -6.03 1.62 4.40
C LEU A 92 -6.13 2.27 5.78
N CYS A 93 -6.02 3.59 5.86
CA CYS A 93 -6.17 4.33 7.11
C CYS A 93 -7.52 4.05 7.78
N LYS A 94 -8.62 4.02 7.01
CA LYS A 94 -9.97 3.71 7.52
C LYS A 94 -10.06 2.26 8.02
N LYS A 95 -9.52 1.30 7.27
CA LYS A 95 -9.52 -0.13 7.66
C LYS A 95 -8.73 -0.34 8.96
N VAL A 96 -7.51 0.18 9.05
CA VAL A 96 -6.67 0.11 10.26
C VAL A 96 -7.37 0.78 11.44
N LYS A 97 -7.95 1.97 11.25
CA LYS A 97 -8.73 2.65 12.29
C LYS A 97 -9.90 1.79 12.79
N ASN A 98 -10.64 1.15 11.88
CA ASN A 98 -11.75 0.27 12.26
C ASN A 98 -11.28 -0.95 13.06
N MET A 99 -10.12 -1.53 12.73
CA MET A 99 -9.53 -2.63 13.49
C MET A 99 -9.03 -2.22 14.87
N VAL A 100 -8.47 -1.01 15.02
CA VAL A 100 -7.88 -0.56 16.30
C VAL A 100 -8.93 0.08 17.22
N VAL A 101 -9.83 0.90 16.66
CA VAL A 101 -10.80 1.70 17.42
C VAL A 101 -12.16 1.00 17.54
N GLY A 102 -12.60 0.27 16.50
CA GLY A 102 -13.88 -0.45 16.52
C GLY A 102 -14.05 -1.38 17.72
N PRO A 103 -13.06 -2.25 18.02
CA PRO A 103 -13.10 -3.12 19.20
C PRO A 103 -13.04 -2.37 20.53
N ARG A 104 -12.39 -1.19 20.57
CA ARG A 104 -12.31 -0.36 21.78
C ARG A 104 -13.67 0.26 22.11
N ASN A 105 -14.38 0.78 21.12
CA ASN A 105 -15.72 1.35 21.33
C ASN A 105 -16.74 0.28 21.76
N GLN A 106 -16.68 -0.94 21.23
CA GLN A 106 -17.52 -2.04 21.72
C GLN A 106 -17.21 -2.45 23.18
N LYS A 107 -15.93 -2.47 23.57
CA LYS A 107 -15.53 -2.78 24.96
C LYS A 107 -15.98 -1.71 25.96
N TRP A 108 -15.98 -0.44 25.57
CA TRP A 108 -16.50 0.66 26.39
C TRP A 108 -18.02 0.63 26.51
N ALA A 109 -18.73 0.41 25.40
CA ALA A 109 -20.20 0.27 25.41
C ALA A 109 -20.68 -0.89 26.30
N LYS A 110 -19.98 -2.03 26.28
CA LYS A 110 -20.28 -3.17 27.17
C LYS A 110 -19.99 -2.89 28.65
N LYS A 111 -19.09 -1.97 28.98
CA LYS A 111 -18.74 -1.60 30.37
C LYS A 111 -19.69 -0.61 31.02
N GLN A 112 -20.49 0.14 30.25
CA GLN A 112 -21.46 1.10 30.78
C GLN A 112 -22.89 0.55 30.88
N GLY A 113 -23.10 -0.71 30.50
CA GLY A 113 -24.40 -1.38 30.53
C GLY A 113 -24.59 -2.40 31.67
N ASN A 114 -23.78 -2.34 32.74
CA ASN A 114 -23.91 -3.19 33.92
C ASN A 114 -23.74 -2.38 35.21
#